data_AF-A0A321L7D1-F1
#
_entry.id   AF-A0A321L7D1-F1
#
_cell.length_a   1.000
_cell.length_b   1.000
_cell.length_c   1.000
_cell.angle_alpha   90.00
_cell.angle_beta   90.00
_cell.angle_gamma   90.00
#
_symmetry.space_group_name_H-M   'P 1'
#
loop_
_entity.id
_entity.type
_entity.pdbx_description
1 polymer ?
#
loop_
_entity_poly.entity_id
_entity_poly.type
_entity_poly.pdbx_seq_one_letter_code
_entity_poly.pdbx_strand_id
1 'polypeptide(L)'
;MYVLDTNILKLYFEQPLNYPYLVDKIREASNRGLLRITIVNAQEILAHAVNVIKDRPDQKEQDLLRLYDDLLKLIMFLGRFSILPFDKAAYQQFMAIGRLQTLIGTRDRRIAAISLS
;
A
#
# COMPACT_ATOMS: atom_id res chain seq x y z
N MET A 1 -0.98 15.37 -7.78
CA MET A 1 -1.32 13.98 -7.41
C MET A 1 -0.43 13.57 -6.25
N TYR A 2 -0.94 12.79 -5.30
CA TYR A 2 -0.19 12.22 -4.18
C TYR A 2 -0.24 10.70 -4.27
N VAL A 3 0.92 10.05 -4.15
CA VAL A 3 1.03 8.60 -4.01
C VAL A 3 1.38 8.30 -2.56
N LEU A 4 0.50 7.61 -1.85
CA LEU A 4 0.75 7.23 -0.46
C LEU A 4 1.69 6.05 -0.39
N ASP A 5 2.73 6.12 0.44
CA ASP A 5 3.59 4.99 0.77
C ASP A 5 2.90 3.99 1.72
N THR A 6 3.41 2.75 1.77
CA THR A 6 2.90 1.67 2.62
C THR A 6 2.83 2.09 4.09
N ASN A 7 3.82 2.83 4.62
CA ASN A 7 3.83 3.23 6.02
C ASN A 7 2.69 4.19 6.36
N ILE A 8 2.39 5.14 5.46
CA ILE A 8 1.27 6.08 5.64
C ILE A 8 -0.07 5.35 5.57
N LEU A 9 -0.20 4.37 4.66
CA LEU A 9 -1.40 3.55 4.57
C LEU A 9 -1.65 2.74 5.84
N LYS A 10 -0.60 2.15 6.41
CA LYS A 10 -0.67 1.42 7.69
C LYS A 10 -1.11 2.34 8.83
N LEU A 11 -0.48 3.51 8.98
CA LEU A 11 -0.88 4.48 10.01
C LEU A 11 -2.34 4.93 9.86
N TYR A 12 -2.76 5.20 8.62
CA TYR A 12 -4.13 5.62 8.33
C TYR A 12 -5.16 4.52 8.61
N PHE A 13 -4.80 3.26 8.37
CA PHE A 13 -5.67 2.10 8.63
C PHE A 13 -5.75 1.76 10.12
N GLU A 14 -4.59 1.62 10.78
CA GLU A 14 -4.50 1.04 12.12
C GLU A 14 -4.65 2.07 13.25
N GLN A 15 -4.18 3.30 13.03
CA GLN A 15 -4.02 4.29 14.10
C GLN A 15 -4.53 5.70 13.72
N PRO A 16 -5.72 5.84 13.10
CA PRO A 16 -6.19 7.14 12.61
C PRO A 16 -6.35 8.17 13.74
N LEU A 17 -6.72 7.74 14.94
CA LEU A 17 -6.90 8.64 16.10
C LEU A 17 -5.57 9.21 16.63
N ASN A 18 -4.45 8.52 16.40
CA ASN A 18 -3.13 8.98 16.84
C ASN A 18 -2.57 10.07 15.92
N TYR A 19 -3.10 10.20 14.70
CA TYR A 19 -2.60 11.13 13.68
C TYR A 19 -3.74 11.91 13.01
N PRO A 20 -4.50 12.73 13.76
CA PRO A 20 -5.67 13.43 13.22
C PRO A 20 -5.32 14.35 12.05
N TYR A 21 -4.17 15.04 12.12
CA TYR A 21 -3.70 15.89 11.02
C TYR A 21 -3.43 15.10 9.73
N LEU A 22 -2.85 13.89 9.85
CA LEU A 22 -2.60 13.01 8.70
C LEU A 22 -3.93 12.54 8.09
N VAL A 23 -4.89 12.15 8.93
CA VAL A 23 -6.24 11.73 8.51
C VAL A 23 -6.94 12.85 7.75
N ASP A 24 -6.89 14.08 8.27
CA ASP A 24 -7.52 15.23 7.62
C ASP A 24 -6.88 15.53 6.27
N LYS A 25 -5.55 15.47 6.17
CA LYS A 25 -4.84 15.66 4.90
C LYS A 25 -5.14 14.58 3.87
N ILE A 26 -5.20 13.32 4.30
CA ILE A 26 -5.60 12.20 3.44
C ILE A 26 -7.03 12.38 2.95
N ARG A 27 -7.95 12.77 3.83
CA ARG A 27 -9.36 13.01 3.48
C ARG A 27 -9.51 14.19 2.52
N GLU A 28 -8.82 15.30 2.78
CA GLU A 28 -8.78 16.48 1.90
C GLU A 28 -8.30 16.10 0.49
N ALA A 29 -7.18 15.39 0.40
CA ALA A 29 -6.61 14.95 -0.88
C ALA A 29 -7.51 13.93 -1.61
N SER A 30 -8.14 13.01 -0.86
CA SER A 30 -9.06 12.01 -1.40
C SER A 30 -10.31 12.68 -1.99
N ASN A 31 -10.91 13.64 -1.28
CA ASN A 31 -12.09 14.38 -1.74
C ASN A 31 -11.82 15.17 -3.03
N ARG A 32 -10.56 15.59 -3.25
CA ARG A 32 -10.13 16.25 -4.49
C ARG A 32 -9.76 15.27 -5.61
N GLY A 33 -9.88 13.96 -5.38
CA GLY A 33 -9.49 12.93 -6.34
C GLY A 33 -7.98 12.89 -6.62
N LEU A 34 -7.15 13.46 -5.75
CA LEU A 34 -5.70 13.60 -5.94
C LEU A 34 -4.89 12.43 -5.38
N LEU A 35 -5.52 11.56 -4.59
CA LEU A 35 -4.86 10.52 -3.82
C LEU A 35 -4.83 9.18 -4.57
N ARG A 36 -3.67 8.54 -4.61
CA ARG A 36 -3.43 7.25 -5.26
C ARG A 36 -2.56 6.36 -4.38
N ILE A 37 -2.62 5.06 -4.64
CA ILE A 37 -1.64 4.07 -4.15
C ILE A 37 -1.07 3.31 -5.33
N THR A 38 0.06 2.64 -5.17
CA THR A 38 0.59 1.76 -6.23
C THR A 38 0.17 0.31 -5.98
N ILE A 39 0.17 -0.50 -7.04
CA ILE A 39 0.00 -1.96 -6.92
C ILE A 39 1.07 -2.60 -6.04
N VAL A 40 2.26 -2.01 -5.95
CA VAL A 40 3.36 -2.50 -5.11
C VAL A 40 3.01 -2.33 -3.62
N ASN A 41 2.36 -1.23 -3.26
CA ASN A 41 1.92 -0.98 -1.88
C ASN A 41 0.80 -1.96 -1.50
N ALA A 42 -0.17 -2.15 -2.40
CA ALA A 42 -1.25 -3.12 -2.20
C ALA A 42 -0.69 -4.54 -2.07
N GLN A 43 0.25 -4.93 -2.94
CA GLN A 43 0.93 -6.22 -2.86
C GLN A 43 1.62 -6.41 -1.50
N GLU A 44 2.37 -5.40 -1.03
CA GLU A 44 3.10 -5.49 0.23
C GLU A 44 2.16 -5.70 1.43
N ILE A 45 1.11 -4.88 1.50
CA ILE A 45 0.13 -4.91 2.59
C ILE A 45 -0.61 -6.25 2.62
N LEU A 46 -1.09 -6.70 1.46
CA LEU A 46 -1.81 -7.98 1.35
C LEU A 46 -0.89 -9.18 1.60
N ALA A 47 0.35 -9.16 1.09
CA ALA A 47 1.30 -10.23 1.33
C ALA A 47 1.60 -10.38 2.83
N HIS A 48 1.72 -9.26 3.56
CA HIS A 48 1.88 -9.31 5.01
C HIS A 48 0.69 -9.98 5.70
N ALA A 49 -0.54 -9.56 5.38
CA ALA A 49 -1.75 -10.14 5.97
C ALA A 49 -1.91 -11.64 5.66
N VAL A 50 -1.64 -12.04 4.42
CA VAL A 50 -1.67 -13.46 4.00
C VAL A 50 -0.59 -14.26 4.72
N ASN A 51 0.62 -13.73 4.88
CA ASN A 51 1.69 -14.41 5.60
C ASN A 51 1.34 -14.59 7.08
N VAL A 52 0.70 -13.61 7.73
CA VAL A 52 0.23 -13.74 9.13
C VAL A 52 -0.76 -14.90 9.32
N ILE A 53 -1.64 -15.12 8.34
CA ILE A 53 -2.57 -16.27 8.34
C ILE A 53 -1.80 -17.57 8.09
N LYS A 54 -0.90 -17.57 7.10
CA LYS A 54 -0.16 -18.77 6.69
C LYS A 54 0.82 -19.27 7.76
N ASP A 55 1.53 -18.37 8.43
CA ASP A 55 2.64 -18.72 9.34
C ASP A 55 2.19 -19.19 10.72
N ARG A 56 0.88 -19.39 10.91
CA ARG A 56 0.27 -19.79 12.18
C ARG A 56 -0.81 -20.86 11.96
N PRO A 57 -0.43 -22.08 11.58
CA PRO A 57 -1.37 -23.16 11.24
C PRO A 57 -2.19 -23.67 12.44
N ASP A 58 -1.66 -23.54 13.67
CA ASP A 58 -2.28 -24.08 14.90
C ASP A 58 -3.18 -23.05 15.62
N GLN A 59 -3.79 -22.13 14.87
CA GLN A 59 -4.67 -21.12 15.44
C GLN A 59 -5.95 -21.73 15.99
N LYS A 60 -6.40 -21.22 17.14
CA LYS A 60 -7.76 -21.48 17.62
C LYS A 60 -8.76 -20.90 16.62
N GLU A 61 -9.93 -21.52 16.50
CA GLU A 61 -10.99 -21.12 15.56
C GLU A 61 -11.27 -19.61 15.58
N GLN A 62 -11.38 -19.01 16.78
CA GLN A 62 -11.65 -17.58 16.94
C GLN A 62 -10.53 -16.68 16.39
N ASP A 63 -9.26 -17.12 16.48
CA ASP A 63 -8.13 -16.35 15.94
C ASP A 63 -8.15 -16.36 14.41
N LEU A 64 -8.50 -17.50 13.81
CA LEU A 64 -8.57 -17.65 12.36
C LEU A 64 -9.71 -16.80 11.77
N LEU A 65 -10.90 -16.85 12.37
CA LEU A 65 -12.04 -16.03 11.96
C LEU A 65 -11.70 -14.53 12.01
N ARG A 66 -11.04 -14.07 13.07
CA ARG A 66 -10.60 -12.67 13.19
C ARG A 66 -9.62 -12.29 12.09
N LEU A 67 -8.63 -13.12 11.79
CA LEU A 67 -7.64 -12.78 10.77
C LEU A 67 -8.23 -12.69 9.36
N TYR A 68 -9.20 -13.54 9.03
CA TYR A 68 -9.90 -13.42 7.75
C TYR A 68 -10.82 -12.20 7.69
N ASP A 69 -11.46 -11.84 8.81
CA ASP A 69 -12.22 -10.59 8.92
C ASP A 69 -11.31 -9.35 8.75
N ASP A 70 -10.13 -9.37 9.36
CA ASP A 70 -9.13 -8.31 9.20
C ASP A 70 -8.59 -8.24 7.76
N LEU A 71 -8.35 -9.38 7.10
CA LEU A 71 -7.96 -9.43 5.69
C LEU A 71 -9.06 -8.84 4.79
N LEU A 72 -10.34 -9.16 5.04
CA LEU A 72 -11.45 -8.61 4.28
C LEU A 72 -11.54 -7.08 4.45
N LYS A 73 -11.45 -6.59 5.70
CA LYS A 73 -11.41 -5.15 6.00
C LYS A 73 -10.26 -4.46 5.26
N LEU A 74 -9.09 -5.09 5.22
CA LEU A 74 -7.92 -4.57 4.53
C LEU A 74 -8.13 -4.49 3.00
N ILE A 75 -8.68 -5.53 2.38
CA ILE A 75 -9.03 -5.54 0.95
C ILE A 75 -10.03 -4.43 0.64
N MET A 76 -11.11 -4.32 1.43
CA MET A 76 -12.11 -3.27 1.27
C MET A 76 -11.52 -1.87 1.45
N PHE A 77 -10.60 -1.70 2.39
CA PHE A 77 -9.90 -0.44 2.63
C PHE A 77 -9.02 -0.05 1.43
N LEU A 78 -8.21 -0.98 0.91
CA LEU A 78 -7.38 -0.74 -0.28
C LEU A 78 -8.22 -0.42 -1.51
N GLY A 79 -9.39 -1.05 -1.65
CA GLY A 79 -10.35 -0.79 -2.72
C GLY A 79 -10.95 0.63 -2.73
N ARG A 80 -10.76 1.42 -1.68
CA ARG A 80 -11.19 2.83 -1.63
C ARG A 80 -10.27 3.77 -2.40
N PHE A 81 -9.07 3.31 -2.78
CA PHE A 81 -8.08 4.10 -3.49
C PHE A 81 -8.05 3.72 -4.97
N SER A 82 -7.73 4.69 -5.82
CA SER A 82 -7.33 4.38 -7.19
C SER A 82 -5.90 3.84 -7.16
N ILE A 83 -5.75 2.59 -7.62
CA ILE A 83 -4.51 1.82 -7.60
C ILE A 83 -3.81 1.98 -8.94
N LEU A 84 -2.60 2.53 -8.93
CA LEU A 84 -1.75 2.70 -10.10
C LEU A 84 -1.06 1.36 -10.45
N PRO A 85 -1.16 0.90 -11.71
CA PRO A 85 -0.55 -0.35 -12.15
C PRO A 85 0.96 -0.20 -12.33
N PHE A 86 1.69 -1.33 -12.27
CA PHE A 86 3.06 -1.41 -12.77
C PHE A 86 3.02 -1.91 -14.22
N ASP A 87 2.79 -0.99 -15.16
CA ASP A 87 2.65 -1.28 -16.58
C ASP A 87 3.96 -1.14 -17.36
N LYS A 88 3.88 -1.15 -18.69
CA LYS A 88 5.05 -1.02 -19.57
C LYS A 88 5.76 0.33 -19.40
N ALA A 89 5.03 1.42 -19.17
CA ALA A 89 5.62 2.75 -18.96
C ALA A 89 6.34 2.79 -17.62
N ALA A 90 5.71 2.28 -16.56
CA ALA A 90 6.36 2.15 -15.25
C ALA A 90 7.60 1.25 -15.31
N TYR A 91 7.58 0.16 -16.08
CA TYR A 91 8.77 -0.70 -16.25
C TYR A 91 9.93 0.04 -16.95
N GLN A 92 9.64 0.85 -17.97
CA GLN A 92 10.67 1.66 -18.63
C GLN A 92 11.30 2.66 -17.67
N GLN A 93 10.47 3.35 -16.86
CA GLN A 93 10.96 4.24 -15.81
C GLN A 93 11.79 3.50 -14.76
N PHE A 94 11.35 2.31 -14.34
CA PHE A 94 12.09 1.46 -13.40
C PHE A 94 13.50 1.14 -13.90
N MET A 95 13.63 0.79 -15.18
CA MET A 95 14.92 0.53 -15.81
C MET A 95 15.77 1.80 -15.95
N ALA A 96 15.17 2.95 -16.24
CA ALA A 96 15.87 4.24 -16.33
C ALA A 96 16.43 4.66 -14.96
N ILE A 97 15.60 4.61 -13.91
CA ILE A 97 16.02 4.92 -12.53
C ILE A 97 17.13 3.96 -12.09
N GLY A 98 17.03 2.68 -12.45
CA GLY A 98 18.05 1.68 -12.10
C GLY A 98 19.43 1.92 -12.73
N ARG A 99 19.53 2.75 -13.78
CA ARG A 99 20.81 3.17 -14.37
C ARG A 99 21.44 4.35 -13.63
N LEU A 100 20.65 5.10 -12.87
CA LEU A 100 21.19 6.08 -11.93
C LEU A 100 21.87 5.26 -10.83
N GLN A 101 23.15 5.53 -10.56
CA GLN A 101 23.95 4.84 -9.53
C GLN A 101 23.50 5.21 -8.10
N THR A 102 22.19 5.19 -7.86
CA THR A 102 21.55 5.53 -6.59
C THR A 102 21.22 4.25 -5.82
N LEU A 103 21.46 4.27 -4.50
CA LEU A 103 21.08 3.20 -3.57
C LEU A 103 19.58 3.27 -3.26
N ILE A 104 18.72 3.11 -4.27
CA ILE A 104 17.27 3.03 -4.08
C ILE A 104 16.89 1.55 -4.02
N GLY A 105 16.21 1.15 -2.94
CA GLY A 105 15.68 -0.20 -2.79
C GLY A 105 14.79 -0.59 -3.97
N THR A 106 14.85 -1.87 -4.38
CA THR A 106 14.10 -2.33 -5.56
C THR A 106 12.60 -2.06 -5.47
N ARG A 107 12.02 -2.12 -4.26
CA ARG A 107 10.60 -1.79 -4.02
C ARG A 107 10.34 -0.30 -4.24
N ASP A 108 11.08 0.57 -3.56
CA ASP A 108 10.93 2.02 -3.65
C ASP A 108 11.14 2.51 -5.07
N ARG A 109 12.06 1.89 -5.81
CA ARG A 109 12.29 2.16 -7.23
C ARG A 109 11.07 1.81 -8.08
N ARG A 110 10.32 0.73 -7.78
CA ARG A 110 9.06 0.44 -8.50
C ARG A 110 7.98 1.47 -8.17
N ILE A 111 7.86 1.88 -6.91
CA ILE A 111 6.91 2.92 -6.49
C ILE A 111 7.22 4.24 -7.19
N ALA A 112 8.49 4.65 -7.19
CA ALA A 112 8.97 5.85 -7.87
C ALA A 112 8.70 5.77 -9.39
N ALA A 113 8.97 4.61 -10.00
CA ALA A 113 8.74 4.40 -11.42
C ALA A 113 7.26 4.55 -11.82
N ILE A 114 6.34 3.97 -11.04
CA ILE A 114 4.88 4.13 -11.23
C ILE A 114 4.46 5.59 -11.03
N SER A 115 5.11 6.30 -10.12
CA SER A 115 4.77 7.69 -9.81
C SER A 115 5.25 8.67 -10.89
N LEU A 116 6.23 8.27 -11.71
CA LEU A 116 6.83 9.07 -12.79
C LEU A 116 6.31 8.72 -14.19
N SER A 117 5.60 7.60 -14.34
CA SER A 117 4.93 7.19 -15.58
C SER A 117 3.56 7.84 -15.74
#